data_AF-A0A1Y2AW78-F1
#
_entry.id   AF-A0A1Y2AW78-F1
#
_cell.length_a   1.000
_cell.length_b   1.000
_cell.length_c   1.000
_cell.angle_alpha   90.00
_cell.angle_beta   90.00
_cell.angle_gamma   90.00
#
_symmetry.space_group_name_H-M   'P 1'
#
loop_
_entity.id
_entity.type
_entity.pdbx_description
1 polymer ?
#
loop_
_entity_poly.entity_id
_entity_poly.type
_entity_poly.pdbx_seq_one_letter_code
_entity_poly.pdbx_strand_id
1 'polypeptide(L)'
;MTFRTAHRLVPRLQRASRTCPVVSPPPCMAIRRAHAFTPVELKQLLPTMEDIGLQRGDQVTMAMSGGVDSSVSLRILSEMPIDLNVVYMKNWDPLLSENQPEEPETLDFNYGSIGDSPSHKKNASPCSWEKDWNDVRAVAKHVGIPDDRVKLLDFTKEYWGQVFEPSLRSWEAGLTPNPDVDCNRYIKFGALLRHIPRGKRSFLATGHYARIKRAPHAIRLCRAKDMTKDQTYYLSSITEEQLRRAIFPLGSISKVWVRRLAEYYALPTADRDESMGLCFVGERGNFGEFISQYTTPPETQGYLVNEEGEQLAQHKGLWTYTIGQGAKIANQLQPFYVAKKGIGESGQDILVVPGSDHPKLMCTRLHTRNFHWIHNKVPNAIVPGGEKKAYLQVRHRQDPISVIVSHDWNGRGLQVEFPEPVYGVAPGQVATLWYNLWCLGSGVIDKTITADELPAKSFAKRRHDENELRKARRAEKILEEERKKQKQIAANKRASEVWKDLEAGKIQVRDEVAKLPPPSNWTEEWDAPPGSVKASLRAKFRAEREAMEESKTTAGFGLRDGSKKDLSWKKREPVKQQGYQNRSWGAMPRQGPVSKGVGFGLKARVDRD
;
A
#
# COMPACT_ATOMS: atom_id res chain seq x y z
N MET A 1 -83.18 18.49 18.78
CA MET A 1 -83.28 19.43 19.91
C MET A 1 -82.06 20.35 19.84
N THR A 2 -82.22 21.55 19.28
CA THR A 2 -82.34 22.84 20.00
C THR A 2 -81.01 23.30 20.59
N PHE A 3 -80.21 24.13 19.91
CA PHE A 3 -80.30 25.61 19.75
C PHE A 3 -80.04 26.45 21.01
N ARG A 4 -79.38 27.60 20.79
CA ARG A 4 -79.23 28.81 21.65
C ARG A 4 -78.07 28.82 22.67
N THR A 5 -77.38 29.95 22.93
CA THR A 5 -76.94 31.13 22.14
C THR A 5 -76.14 32.06 23.07
N ALA A 6 -75.12 32.77 22.57
CA ALA A 6 -74.75 34.08 23.09
C ALA A 6 -74.14 34.95 21.99
N HIS A 7 -74.72 36.13 21.74
CA HIS A 7 -74.30 37.11 20.74
C HIS A 7 -73.52 38.27 21.37
N ARG A 8 -72.64 38.91 20.57
CA ARG A 8 -72.34 40.37 20.47
C ARG A 8 -70.82 40.62 20.32
N LEU A 9 -70.35 41.64 19.59
CA LEU A 9 -70.80 42.32 18.37
C LEU A 9 -69.58 43.11 17.83
N VAL A 10 -69.47 43.34 16.52
CA VAL A 10 -68.28 43.93 15.85
C VAL A 10 -68.34 45.47 15.85
N PRO A 11 -67.20 46.18 15.83
CA PRO A 11 -66.95 47.09 14.70
C PRO A 11 -65.52 47.03 14.12
N ARG A 12 -65.40 47.39 12.84
CA ARG A 12 -64.16 47.48 12.03
C ARG A 12 -63.27 48.65 12.49
N LEU A 13 -61.96 48.62 12.15
CA LEU A 13 -61.33 49.61 11.26
C LEU A 13 -59.87 49.31 10.86
N GLN A 14 -59.62 49.45 9.56
CA GLN A 14 -58.37 49.85 8.85
C GLN A 14 -57.05 49.04 8.90
N ARG A 15 -56.38 49.05 7.73
CA ARG A 15 -55.06 48.48 7.45
C ARG A 15 -53.93 49.40 7.96
N ALA A 16 -52.85 48.82 8.47
CA ALA A 16 -51.51 49.41 8.38
C ALA A 16 -50.47 48.30 8.16
N SER A 17 -49.68 48.40 7.10
CA SER A 17 -48.63 47.45 6.75
C SER A 17 -47.32 47.75 7.49
N ARG A 18 -46.80 46.81 8.29
CA ARG A 18 -45.39 46.79 8.69
C ARG A 18 -44.85 45.36 8.71
N THR A 19 -43.74 45.16 8.00
CA THR A 19 -42.98 43.91 7.91
C THR A 19 -42.15 43.70 9.18
N CYS A 20 -42.26 42.54 9.82
CA CYS A 20 -41.35 42.14 10.89
C CYS A 20 -40.07 41.52 10.30
N PRO A 21 -38.86 41.93 10.75
CA PRO A 21 -37.61 41.32 10.28
C PRO A 21 -37.41 39.93 10.91
N VAL A 22 -36.95 38.97 10.09
CA VAL A 22 -36.54 37.65 10.56
C VAL A 22 -35.24 37.79 11.35
N VAL A 23 -35.26 37.42 12.63
CA VAL A 23 -34.06 37.41 13.48
C VAL A 23 -33.20 36.21 13.09
N SER A 24 -32.06 36.47 12.44
CA SER A 24 -31.02 35.49 12.18
C SER A 24 -30.35 35.03 13.49
N PRO A 25 -30.11 33.73 13.70
CA PRO A 25 -29.34 33.25 14.85
C PRO A 25 -27.90 33.81 14.80
N PRO A 26 -27.22 33.96 15.95
CA PRO A 26 -25.87 34.50 16.01
C PRO A 26 -24.88 33.59 15.28
N PRO A 27 -23.76 34.14 14.76
CA PRO A 27 -22.75 33.34 14.08
C PRO A 27 -22.14 32.34 15.07
N CYS A 28 -22.50 31.06 14.90
CA CYS A 28 -21.78 29.96 15.52
C CYS A 28 -20.30 30.12 15.19
N MET A 29 -19.43 30.02 16.21
CA MET A 29 -18.00 30.30 16.05
C MET A 29 -17.44 29.47 14.90
N ALA A 30 -17.07 30.15 13.81
CA ALA A 30 -16.41 29.52 12.69
C ALA A 30 -15.04 29.01 13.18
N ILE A 31 -14.98 27.71 13.48
CA ILE A 31 -13.71 26.98 13.47
C ILE A 31 -13.07 27.32 12.14
N ARG A 32 -11.95 28.06 12.18
CA ARG A 32 -11.22 28.45 10.97
C ARG A 32 -10.79 27.17 10.26
N ARG A 33 -11.55 26.77 9.24
CA ARG A 33 -11.14 25.73 8.29
C ARG A 33 -9.91 26.24 7.56
N ALA A 34 -8.73 25.91 8.09
CA ALA A 34 -7.48 26.13 7.40
C ALA A 34 -7.55 25.35 6.07
N HIS A 35 -7.16 26.01 4.97
CA HIS A 35 -7.22 25.47 3.61
C HIS A 35 -8.63 25.33 3.00
N ALA A 36 -9.37 26.43 2.90
CA ALA A 36 -10.35 26.58 1.83
C ALA A 36 -9.59 26.78 0.51
N PHE A 37 -9.70 25.83 -0.43
CA PHE A 37 -9.11 25.98 -1.76
C PHE A 37 -9.70 27.19 -2.49
N THR A 38 -8.84 27.96 -3.17
CA THR A 38 -9.26 28.94 -4.16
C THR A 38 -9.81 28.24 -5.41
N PRO A 39 -10.69 28.90 -6.20
CA PRO A 39 -11.15 28.36 -7.48
C PRO A 39 -10.01 28.10 -8.49
N VAL A 40 -8.89 28.82 -8.36
CA VAL A 40 -7.72 28.66 -9.22
C VAL A 40 -6.94 27.39 -8.86
N GLU A 41 -6.66 27.16 -7.58
CA GLU A 41 -5.99 25.93 -7.11
C GLU A 41 -6.81 24.69 -7.45
N LEU A 42 -8.14 24.71 -7.24
CA LEU A 42 -9.03 23.62 -7.65
C LEU A 42 -8.94 23.33 -9.15
N LYS A 43 -8.97 24.38 -9.98
CA LYS A 43 -8.88 24.23 -11.44
C LYS A 43 -7.52 23.71 -11.92
N GLN A 44 -6.44 23.97 -11.19
CA GLN A 44 -5.10 23.43 -11.48
C GLN A 44 -4.89 22.00 -10.95
N LEU A 45 -5.58 21.64 -9.87
CA LEU A 45 -5.45 20.34 -9.20
C LEU A 45 -6.30 19.25 -9.86
N LEU A 46 -7.52 19.58 -10.26
CA LEU A 46 -8.48 18.62 -10.82
C LEU A 46 -8.21 18.37 -12.32
N PRO A 47 -8.34 17.11 -12.80
CA PRO A 47 -8.20 16.81 -14.22
C PRO A 47 -9.35 17.41 -15.04
N THR A 48 -9.04 17.86 -16.25
CA THR A 48 -10.07 18.17 -17.26
C THR A 48 -10.65 16.89 -17.87
N MET A 49 -11.79 17.01 -18.58
CA MET A 49 -12.30 15.87 -19.36
C MET A 49 -11.28 15.36 -20.39
N GLU A 50 -10.50 16.26 -21.01
CA GLU A 50 -9.49 15.90 -22.01
C GLU A 50 -8.34 15.09 -21.40
N ASP A 51 -7.86 15.47 -20.20
CA ASP A 51 -6.77 14.76 -19.49
C ASP A 51 -7.08 13.28 -19.24
N ILE A 52 -8.36 12.95 -19.00
CA ILE A 52 -8.83 11.57 -18.79
C ILE A 52 -9.45 10.93 -20.04
N GLY A 53 -9.65 11.69 -21.12
CA GLY A 53 -10.13 11.21 -22.42
C GLY A 53 -11.65 11.12 -22.57
N LEU A 54 -12.40 11.84 -21.74
CA LEU A 54 -13.86 11.97 -21.81
C LEU A 54 -14.30 13.12 -22.72
N GLN A 55 -15.55 13.03 -23.17
CA GLN A 55 -16.26 14.03 -23.96
C GLN A 55 -17.65 14.29 -23.36
N ARG A 56 -18.25 15.43 -23.70
CA ARG A 56 -19.61 15.79 -23.24
C ARG A 56 -20.62 14.72 -23.67
N GLY A 57 -21.40 14.20 -22.73
CA GLY A 57 -22.39 13.15 -22.97
C GLY A 57 -21.83 11.72 -23.04
N ASP A 58 -20.54 11.51 -22.77
CA ASP A 58 -20.01 10.16 -22.53
C ASP A 58 -20.72 9.51 -21.34
N GLN A 59 -20.93 8.20 -21.42
CA GLN A 59 -21.50 7.43 -20.32
C GLN A 59 -20.37 6.90 -19.44
N VAL A 60 -20.45 7.13 -18.13
CA VAL A 60 -19.42 6.69 -17.18
C VAL A 60 -20.08 5.94 -16.04
N THR A 61 -19.62 4.72 -15.79
CA THR A 61 -19.96 3.95 -14.59
C THR A 61 -18.80 4.02 -13.62
N MET A 62 -19.00 4.68 -12.48
CA MET A 62 -18.00 4.77 -11.42
C MET A 62 -18.13 3.58 -10.47
N ALA A 63 -17.09 2.74 -10.41
CA ALA A 63 -17.02 1.63 -9.47
C ALA A 63 -16.49 2.12 -8.13
N MET A 64 -17.34 2.13 -7.12
CA MET A 64 -17.01 2.58 -5.77
C MET A 64 -16.80 1.41 -4.81
N SER A 65 -15.92 1.62 -3.82
CA SER A 65 -15.59 0.62 -2.79
C SER A 65 -15.94 1.09 -1.37
N GLY A 66 -16.64 2.23 -1.23
CA GLY A 66 -16.82 2.93 0.05
C GLY A 66 -15.56 3.69 0.53
N GLY A 67 -14.40 3.47 -0.08
CA GLY A 67 -13.15 4.15 0.27
C GLY A 67 -13.04 5.57 -0.31
N VAL A 68 -12.35 6.45 0.42
CA VAL A 68 -12.16 7.89 0.13
C VAL A 68 -11.73 8.18 -1.32
N ASP A 69 -10.88 7.33 -1.90
CA ASP A 69 -10.35 7.51 -3.26
C ASP A 69 -11.46 7.37 -4.31
N SER A 70 -12.38 6.42 -4.11
CA SER A 70 -13.56 6.28 -4.96
C SER A 70 -14.58 7.40 -4.76
N SER A 71 -14.70 7.92 -3.54
CA SER A 71 -15.58 9.05 -3.20
C SER A 71 -15.13 10.36 -3.86
N VAL A 72 -13.84 10.67 -3.80
CA VAL A 72 -13.28 11.85 -4.47
C VAL A 72 -13.34 11.69 -5.99
N SER A 73 -13.10 10.47 -6.50
CA SER A 73 -13.27 10.17 -7.94
C SER A 73 -14.70 10.41 -8.42
N LEU A 74 -15.71 10.00 -7.65
CA LEU A 74 -17.12 10.30 -7.96
C LEU A 74 -17.36 11.81 -7.99
N ARG A 75 -16.88 12.52 -6.96
CA ARG A 75 -17.05 13.97 -6.85
C ARG A 75 -16.43 14.72 -8.04
N ILE A 76 -15.24 14.35 -8.47
CA ILE A 76 -14.58 14.91 -9.66
C ILE A 76 -15.42 14.67 -10.93
N LEU A 77 -15.94 13.45 -11.11
CA LEU A 77 -16.76 13.10 -12.27
C LEU A 77 -18.14 13.78 -12.27
N SER A 78 -18.71 14.04 -11.08
CA SER A 78 -20.04 14.70 -10.94
C SER A 78 -20.08 16.15 -11.44
N GLU A 79 -18.94 16.83 -11.47
CA GLU A 79 -18.79 18.19 -12.00
C GLU A 79 -18.61 18.23 -13.53
N MET A 80 -18.53 17.06 -14.18
CA MET A 80 -18.35 16.95 -15.63
C MET A 80 -19.71 16.74 -16.33
N PRO A 81 -19.93 17.29 -17.54
CA PRO A 81 -21.18 17.13 -18.28
C PRO A 81 -21.27 15.76 -18.98
N ILE A 82 -21.35 14.70 -18.19
CA ILE A 82 -21.36 13.28 -18.58
C ILE A 82 -22.58 12.54 -18.00
N ASP A 83 -22.91 11.37 -18.57
CA ASP A 83 -23.98 10.50 -18.08
C ASP A 83 -23.44 9.51 -17.03
N LEU A 84 -23.38 9.99 -15.78
CA LEU A 84 -22.75 9.29 -14.65
C LEU A 84 -23.69 8.30 -13.96
N ASN A 85 -23.19 7.08 -13.73
CA ASN A 85 -23.81 5.99 -13.00
C ASN A 85 -22.84 5.48 -11.92
N VAL A 86 -23.34 4.88 -10.86
CA VAL A 86 -22.54 4.38 -9.73
C VAL A 86 -22.80 2.90 -9.49
N VAL A 87 -21.74 2.12 -9.31
CA VAL A 87 -21.82 0.70 -8.97
C VAL A 87 -20.94 0.39 -7.77
N TYR A 88 -21.50 -0.32 -6.80
CA TYR A 88 -20.77 -1.06 -5.78
C TYR A 88 -20.71 -2.55 -6.18
N MET A 89 -19.59 -3.20 -5.90
CA MET A 89 -19.39 -4.64 -6.17
C MET A 89 -19.33 -5.41 -4.86
N LYS A 90 -20.29 -6.32 -4.64
CA LYS A 90 -20.20 -7.33 -3.59
C LYS A 90 -19.46 -8.54 -4.16
N ASN A 91 -18.22 -8.74 -3.75
CA ASN A 91 -17.34 -9.80 -4.27
C ASN A 91 -17.02 -10.88 -3.22
N TRP A 92 -17.40 -10.65 -1.97
CA TRP A 92 -17.18 -11.55 -0.86
C TRP A 92 -18.37 -11.48 0.08
N ASP A 93 -18.81 -12.62 0.58
CA ASP A 93 -19.85 -12.72 1.59
C ASP A 93 -19.34 -13.63 2.71
N PRO A 94 -18.96 -13.10 3.88
CA PRO A 94 -18.50 -13.92 5.00
C PRO A 94 -19.49 -15.03 5.39
N LEU A 95 -20.79 -14.83 5.22
CA LEU A 95 -21.78 -15.83 5.63
C LEU A 95 -21.82 -17.04 4.69
N LEU A 96 -21.52 -16.83 3.40
CA LEU A 96 -21.48 -17.88 2.37
C LEU A 96 -20.07 -18.46 2.17
N SER A 97 -19.03 -17.67 2.40
CA SER A 97 -17.63 -18.08 2.24
C SER A 97 -17.06 -18.73 3.51
N GLU A 98 -17.29 -18.16 4.69
CA GLU A 98 -16.66 -18.63 5.94
C GLU A 98 -17.48 -19.72 6.66
N ASN A 99 -18.73 -19.96 6.23
CA ASN A 99 -19.54 -21.09 6.70
C ASN A 99 -19.91 -22.02 5.52
N GLN A 100 -19.04 -22.97 5.18
CA GLN A 100 -19.56 -24.21 4.60
C GLN A 100 -20.15 -25.05 5.73
N PRO A 101 -21.42 -25.50 5.65
CA PRO A 101 -21.89 -26.56 6.51
C PRO A 101 -21.14 -27.86 6.18
N GLU A 102 -20.79 -28.63 7.20
CA GLU A 102 -20.45 -30.03 7.02
C GLU A 102 -21.73 -30.76 6.58
N GLU A 103 -21.64 -31.43 5.43
CA GLU A 103 -22.68 -32.21 4.71
C GLU A 103 -23.76 -31.45 3.89
N PRO A 104 -24.22 -32.03 2.75
CA PRO A 104 -25.09 -31.36 1.79
C PRO A 104 -26.57 -31.76 1.91
N GLU A 105 -27.28 -31.28 2.93
CA GLU A 105 -28.75 -31.42 2.99
C GLU A 105 -29.48 -30.20 2.39
N THR A 106 -30.08 -30.43 1.20
CA THR A 106 -31.16 -29.65 0.55
C THR A 106 -31.11 -28.11 0.61
N LEU A 107 -30.71 -27.50 -0.50
CA LEU A 107 -30.82 -26.05 -0.77
C LEU A 107 -32.29 -25.60 -0.92
N ASP A 108 -32.96 -25.28 0.18
CA ASP A 108 -34.21 -24.52 0.16
C ASP A 108 -33.93 -23.00 0.16
N PHE A 109 -34.03 -22.39 -1.03
CA PHE A 109 -33.97 -20.94 -1.20
C PHE A 109 -35.29 -20.28 -0.79
N ASN A 110 -35.45 -19.95 0.50
CA ASN A 110 -36.57 -19.13 0.95
C ASN A 110 -36.12 -17.91 1.77
N TYR A 111 -36.02 -16.77 1.09
CA TYR A 111 -35.60 -15.48 1.67
C TYR A 111 -36.81 -14.80 2.34
N GLY A 112 -37.21 -15.31 3.51
CA GLY A 112 -38.38 -14.84 4.26
C GLY A 112 -38.04 -14.33 5.66
N SER A 113 -38.32 -13.05 5.91
CA SER A 113 -38.40 -12.36 7.20
C SER A 113 -37.46 -12.79 8.34
N ILE A 114 -36.48 -11.92 8.65
CA ILE A 114 -35.76 -11.96 9.92
C ILE A 114 -36.77 -11.70 11.06
N GLY A 115 -37.20 -12.77 11.73
CA GLY A 115 -37.88 -12.69 13.03
C GLY A 115 -36.86 -12.72 14.15
N ASP A 116 -37.03 -11.85 15.16
CA ASP A 116 -36.15 -11.77 16.32
C ASP A 116 -36.06 -13.11 17.06
N SER A 117 -34.86 -13.70 17.12
CA SER A 117 -34.55 -14.77 18.08
C SER A 117 -33.05 -14.79 18.43
N PRO A 118 -32.68 -14.69 19.72
CA PRO A 118 -31.31 -14.39 20.13
C PRO A 118 -30.44 -15.65 20.28
N SER A 119 -29.93 -16.18 19.16
CA SER A 119 -28.92 -17.26 19.18
C SER A 119 -27.79 -17.06 18.15
N HIS A 120 -27.18 -15.87 18.11
CA HIS A 120 -26.00 -15.62 17.29
C HIS A 120 -24.78 -16.41 17.78
N LYS A 121 -24.33 -17.38 16.98
CA LYS A 121 -23.01 -18.01 17.11
C LYS A 121 -21.92 -16.93 16.88
N LYS A 122 -20.99 -16.80 17.83
CA LYS A 122 -20.08 -15.64 17.99
C LYS A 122 -18.92 -15.52 16.98
N ASN A 123 -18.89 -16.31 15.90
CA ASN A 123 -17.70 -16.43 15.03
C ASN A 123 -17.86 -15.82 13.63
N ALA A 124 -19.04 -15.32 13.25
CA ALA A 124 -19.19 -14.61 11.98
C ALA A 124 -18.42 -13.28 12.04
N SER A 125 -17.48 -13.08 11.10
CA SER A 125 -16.87 -11.75 10.93
C SER A 125 -17.98 -10.75 10.52
N PRO A 126 -18.01 -9.53 11.10
CA PRO A 126 -19.09 -8.58 10.82
C PRO A 126 -19.13 -8.25 9.33
N CYS A 127 -20.33 -8.23 8.72
CA CYS A 127 -20.52 -8.03 7.28
C CYS A 127 -19.99 -6.67 6.81
N SER A 128 -18.72 -6.65 6.41
CA SER A 128 -17.97 -5.45 6.01
C SER A 128 -18.57 -4.78 4.78
N TRP A 129 -19.08 -5.58 3.83
CA TRP A 129 -19.64 -5.09 2.57
C TRP A 129 -20.90 -4.22 2.74
N GLU A 130 -21.70 -4.46 3.79
CA GLU A 130 -22.90 -3.66 4.06
C GLU A 130 -22.55 -2.23 4.48
N LYS A 131 -21.51 -2.09 5.32
CA LYS A 131 -20.97 -0.78 5.72
C LYS A 131 -20.43 -0.04 4.51
N ASP A 132 -19.65 -0.72 3.67
CA ASP A 132 -19.09 -0.14 2.44
C ASP A 132 -20.19 0.29 1.46
N TRP A 133 -21.27 -0.50 1.32
CA TRP A 133 -22.43 -0.15 0.52
C TRP A 133 -23.19 1.06 1.08
N ASN A 134 -23.33 1.16 2.40
CA ASN A 134 -23.92 2.32 3.06
C ASN A 134 -23.08 3.59 2.83
N ASP A 135 -21.75 3.50 2.93
CA ASP A 135 -20.84 4.59 2.60
C ASP A 135 -20.99 5.03 1.13
N VAL A 136 -21.07 4.08 0.18
CA VAL A 136 -21.31 4.41 -1.25
C VAL A 136 -22.63 5.15 -1.45
N ARG A 137 -23.72 4.69 -0.84
CA ARG A 137 -25.03 5.37 -0.92
C ARG A 137 -25.00 6.76 -0.29
N ALA A 138 -24.34 6.91 0.86
CA ALA A 138 -24.18 8.20 1.53
C ALA A 138 -23.39 9.20 0.67
N VAL A 139 -22.27 8.78 0.07
CA VAL A 139 -21.49 9.64 -0.83
C VAL A 139 -22.24 9.95 -2.12
N ALA A 140 -22.91 8.97 -2.74
CA ALA A 140 -23.68 9.20 -3.96
C ALA A 140 -24.80 10.24 -3.74
N LYS A 141 -25.54 10.12 -2.64
CA LYS A 141 -26.57 11.09 -2.22
C LYS A 141 -25.98 12.48 -1.92
N HIS A 142 -24.85 12.55 -1.22
CA HIS A 142 -24.13 13.81 -0.92
C HIS A 142 -23.67 14.54 -2.18
N VAL A 143 -23.28 13.79 -3.20
CA VAL A 143 -22.84 14.30 -4.51
C VAL A 143 -24.03 14.63 -5.44
N GLY A 144 -25.27 14.28 -5.06
CA GLY A 144 -26.47 14.55 -5.84
C GLY A 144 -26.76 13.55 -6.96
N ILE A 145 -26.21 12.33 -6.85
CA ILE A 145 -26.53 11.22 -7.77
C ILE A 145 -27.91 10.64 -7.42
N PRO A 146 -28.86 10.54 -8.36
CA PRO A 146 -30.14 9.87 -8.15
C PRO A 146 -30.03 8.39 -7.75
N ASP A 147 -30.88 7.93 -6.83
CA ASP A 147 -30.83 6.57 -6.28
C ASP A 147 -30.98 5.46 -7.35
N ASP A 148 -31.75 5.70 -8.43
CA ASP A 148 -31.93 4.76 -9.55
C ASP A 148 -30.65 4.51 -10.37
N ARG A 149 -29.67 5.42 -10.24
CA ARG A 149 -28.34 5.35 -10.86
C ARG A 149 -27.27 4.73 -9.95
N VAL A 150 -27.62 4.33 -8.72
CA VAL A 150 -26.71 3.70 -7.75
C VAL A 150 -27.07 2.23 -7.58
N LYS A 151 -26.21 1.31 -8.03
CA LYS A 151 -26.51 -0.13 -8.07
C LYS A 151 -25.49 -0.96 -7.30
N LEU A 152 -25.96 -2.02 -6.63
CA LEU A 152 -25.12 -3.10 -6.13
C LEU A 152 -25.14 -4.23 -7.15
N LEU A 153 -23.96 -4.73 -7.54
CA LEU A 153 -23.80 -5.94 -8.33
C LEU A 153 -23.07 -6.99 -7.50
N ASP A 154 -23.57 -8.22 -7.49
CA ASP A 154 -22.92 -9.36 -6.82
C ASP A 154 -22.06 -10.13 -7.83
N PHE A 155 -20.76 -10.23 -7.54
CA PHE A 155 -19.78 -11.04 -8.28
C PHE A 155 -19.07 -12.04 -7.36
N THR A 156 -19.70 -12.44 -6.26
CA THR A 156 -19.13 -13.39 -5.28
C THR A 156 -18.76 -14.71 -5.94
N LYS A 157 -19.60 -15.20 -6.87
CA LYS A 157 -19.35 -16.42 -7.66
C LYS A 157 -18.15 -16.26 -8.60
N GLU A 158 -18.07 -15.15 -9.33
CA GLU A 158 -16.94 -14.87 -10.23
C GLU A 158 -15.63 -14.67 -9.46
N TYR A 159 -15.66 -13.96 -8.33
CA TYR A 159 -14.49 -13.75 -7.47
C TYR A 159 -13.98 -15.08 -6.91
N TRP A 160 -14.89 -15.93 -6.43
CA TRP A 160 -14.53 -17.26 -5.94
C TRP A 160 -13.80 -18.08 -7.01
N GLY A 161 -14.45 -18.32 -8.15
CA GLY A 161 -13.92 -19.22 -9.18
C GLY A 161 -12.78 -18.67 -10.04
N GLN A 162 -12.65 -17.34 -10.21
CA GLN A 162 -11.60 -16.73 -11.05
C GLN A 162 -10.46 -16.08 -10.26
N VAL A 163 -10.59 -15.89 -8.95
CA VAL A 163 -9.57 -15.21 -8.13
C VAL A 163 -9.21 -16.03 -6.89
N PHE A 164 -10.19 -16.38 -6.06
CA PHE A 164 -9.92 -16.98 -4.74
C PHE A 164 -9.47 -18.44 -4.86
N GLU A 165 -10.25 -19.30 -5.51
CA GLU A 165 -9.93 -20.71 -5.69
C GLU A 165 -8.59 -20.94 -6.46
N PRO A 166 -8.29 -20.23 -7.57
CA PRO A 166 -6.96 -20.31 -8.19
C PRO A 166 -5.81 -19.87 -7.26
N SER A 167 -6.08 -18.96 -6.32
CA SER A 167 -5.10 -18.53 -5.32
C SER A 167 -4.92 -19.58 -4.22
N LEU A 168 -6.00 -20.20 -3.73
CA LEU A 168 -5.95 -21.35 -2.80
C LEU A 168 -5.04 -22.45 -3.33
N ARG A 169 -5.31 -22.96 -4.53
CA ARG A 169 -4.49 -23.99 -5.18
C ARG A 169 -3.02 -23.59 -5.33
N SER A 170 -2.76 -22.29 -5.53
CA SER A 170 -1.39 -21.75 -5.62
C SER A 170 -0.70 -21.69 -4.25
N TRP A 171 -1.42 -21.31 -3.18
CA TRP A 171 -0.93 -21.30 -1.80
C TRP A 171 -0.66 -22.72 -1.28
N GLU A 172 -1.54 -23.68 -1.59
CA GLU A 172 -1.38 -25.11 -1.29
C GLU A 172 -0.15 -25.70 -1.99
N ALA A 173 0.06 -25.39 -3.27
CA ALA A 173 1.27 -25.74 -4.03
C ALA A 173 2.53 -24.97 -3.58
N GLY A 174 2.50 -24.27 -2.45
CA GLY A 174 3.64 -23.56 -1.87
C GLY A 174 4.04 -22.26 -2.58
N LEU A 175 3.31 -21.82 -3.61
CA LEU A 175 3.55 -20.55 -4.29
C LEU A 175 3.02 -19.37 -3.46
N THR A 176 3.18 -18.15 -3.99
CA THR A 176 2.67 -16.93 -3.36
C THR A 176 1.94 -16.07 -4.41
N PRO A 177 0.67 -16.38 -4.75
CA PRO A 177 -0.13 -15.64 -5.74
C PRO A 177 -0.36 -14.16 -5.36
N ASN A 178 -0.86 -13.37 -6.32
CA ASN A 178 -1.29 -11.99 -6.11
C ASN A 178 -2.75 -11.78 -6.56
N PRO A 179 -3.75 -12.13 -5.73
CA PRO A 179 -5.16 -12.09 -6.09
C PRO A 179 -5.68 -10.70 -6.45
N ASP A 180 -5.03 -9.62 -6.01
CA ASP A 180 -5.42 -8.26 -6.38
C ASP A 180 -5.19 -7.97 -7.87
N VAL A 181 -4.14 -8.54 -8.47
CA VAL A 181 -3.86 -8.44 -9.92
C VAL A 181 -4.93 -9.20 -10.72
N ASP A 182 -5.35 -10.37 -10.23
CA ASP A 182 -6.39 -11.19 -10.86
C ASP A 182 -7.80 -10.59 -10.66
N CYS A 183 -8.09 -10.02 -9.50
CA CYS A 183 -9.35 -9.30 -9.25
C CYS A 183 -9.51 -8.09 -10.18
N ASN A 184 -8.44 -7.34 -10.46
CA ASN A 184 -8.49 -6.28 -11.47
C ASN A 184 -8.77 -6.86 -12.87
N ARG A 185 -8.09 -7.94 -13.27
CA ARG A 185 -8.26 -8.59 -14.58
C ARG A 185 -9.65 -9.19 -14.82
N TYR A 186 -10.13 -10.01 -13.89
CA TYR A 186 -11.32 -10.85 -14.07
C TYR A 186 -12.59 -10.24 -13.51
N ILE A 187 -12.52 -9.43 -12.45
CA ILE A 187 -13.70 -8.85 -11.79
C ILE A 187 -13.91 -7.41 -12.22
N LYS A 188 -12.99 -6.49 -11.88
CA LYS A 188 -13.18 -5.05 -12.16
C LYS A 188 -13.20 -4.75 -13.65
N PHE A 189 -12.17 -5.17 -14.39
CA PHE A 189 -12.09 -4.99 -15.84
C PHE A 189 -12.65 -6.19 -16.63
N GLY A 190 -13.05 -7.26 -15.95
CA GLY A 190 -13.75 -8.40 -16.54
C GLY A 190 -15.25 -8.33 -16.32
N ALA A 191 -15.76 -8.97 -15.26
CA ALA A 191 -17.18 -9.09 -14.93
C ALA A 191 -17.93 -7.75 -14.93
N LEU A 192 -17.46 -6.75 -14.20
CA LEU A 192 -18.09 -5.43 -14.15
C LEU A 192 -18.05 -4.73 -15.53
N LEU A 193 -16.93 -4.78 -16.24
CA LEU A 193 -16.80 -4.13 -17.55
C LEU A 193 -17.71 -4.75 -18.64
N ARG A 194 -18.14 -6.02 -18.46
CA ARG A 194 -19.17 -6.65 -19.31
C ARG A 194 -20.58 -6.10 -19.05
N HIS A 195 -20.86 -5.60 -17.85
CA HIS A 195 -22.15 -4.96 -17.51
C HIS A 195 -22.29 -3.54 -18.09
N ILE A 196 -21.18 -2.93 -18.52
CA ILE A 196 -21.19 -1.61 -19.15
C ILE A 196 -21.41 -1.77 -20.66
N PRO A 197 -22.32 -0.99 -21.29
CA PRO A 197 -22.60 -1.10 -22.73
C PRO A 197 -21.36 -0.98 -23.63
N ARG A 198 -21.33 -1.75 -24.72
CA ARG A 198 -20.23 -1.71 -25.71
C ARG A 198 -20.45 -0.71 -26.86
N GLY A 199 -21.71 -0.38 -27.21
CA GLY A 199 -22.07 0.36 -28.42
C GLY A 199 -22.09 1.89 -28.32
N LYS A 200 -21.99 2.45 -27.10
CA LYS A 200 -21.85 3.90 -26.85
C LYS A 200 -20.43 4.19 -26.35
N ARG A 201 -20.04 5.47 -26.30
CA ARG A 201 -18.82 5.90 -25.59
C ARG A 201 -19.02 5.73 -24.08
N SER A 202 -18.87 4.48 -23.63
CA SER A 202 -19.22 4.01 -22.30
C SER A 202 -17.99 3.48 -21.58
N PHE A 203 -17.68 4.07 -20.43
CA PHE A 203 -16.44 3.87 -19.69
C PHE A 203 -16.67 3.35 -18.27
N LEU A 204 -15.69 2.62 -17.76
CA LEU A 204 -15.53 2.22 -16.37
C LEU A 204 -14.55 3.18 -15.69
N ALA A 205 -15.04 3.99 -14.76
CA ALA A 205 -14.20 4.78 -13.87
C ALA A 205 -13.92 4.02 -12.57
N THR A 206 -12.70 4.16 -12.06
CA THR A 206 -12.28 3.57 -10.78
C THR A 206 -11.35 4.53 -10.04
N GLY A 207 -11.30 4.44 -8.72
CA GLY A 207 -10.41 5.25 -7.87
C GLY A 207 -8.94 4.82 -7.90
N HIS A 208 -8.45 4.21 -8.99
CA HIS A 208 -7.05 3.78 -9.07
C HIS A 208 -6.10 4.94 -9.37
N TYR A 209 -4.96 4.93 -8.70
CA TYR A 209 -3.81 5.78 -8.99
C TYR A 209 -3.03 5.21 -10.19
N ALA A 210 -3.51 5.53 -11.39
CA ALA A 210 -2.83 5.26 -12.65
C ALA A 210 -3.23 6.32 -13.69
N ARG A 211 -2.47 6.45 -14.78
CA ARG A 211 -2.78 7.35 -15.89
C ARG A 211 -2.97 6.57 -17.18
N ILE A 212 -3.74 7.14 -18.10
CA ILE A 212 -3.92 6.60 -19.45
C ILE A 212 -3.43 7.66 -20.43
N LYS A 213 -2.37 7.36 -21.19
CA LYS A 213 -2.00 8.23 -22.32
C LYS A 213 -2.73 7.74 -23.57
N ARG A 214 -3.68 8.53 -24.06
CA ARG A 214 -4.45 8.27 -25.28
C ARG A 214 -3.82 9.01 -26.47
N ALA A 215 -3.74 8.34 -27.61
CA ALA A 215 -3.34 8.86 -28.91
C ALA A 215 -4.16 8.15 -30.01
N PRO A 216 -4.31 8.70 -31.23
CA PRO A 216 -5.28 8.22 -32.23
C PRO A 216 -5.23 6.71 -32.51
N HIS A 217 -4.04 6.11 -32.50
CA HIS A 217 -3.85 4.67 -32.75
C HIS A 217 -3.16 3.92 -31.60
N ALA A 218 -2.94 4.56 -30.45
CA ALA A 218 -2.25 3.95 -29.32
C ALA A 218 -2.81 4.44 -27.99
N ILE A 219 -3.05 3.50 -27.08
CA ILE A 219 -3.33 3.78 -25.67
C ILE A 219 -2.18 3.22 -24.84
N ARG A 220 -1.86 3.81 -23.70
CA ARG A 220 -0.79 3.34 -22.81
C ARG A 220 -1.19 3.47 -21.34
N LEU A 221 -1.04 2.39 -20.59
CA LEU A 221 -1.11 2.43 -19.12
C LEU A 221 0.17 3.08 -18.61
N CYS A 222 0.04 4.17 -17.86
CA CYS A 222 1.16 4.97 -17.37
C CYS A 222 1.11 5.08 -15.85
N ARG A 223 2.27 5.08 -15.20
CA ARG A 223 2.37 5.30 -13.75
C ARG A 223 1.68 6.60 -13.33
N ALA A 224 1.11 6.61 -12.13
CA ALA A 224 0.53 7.80 -11.50
C ALA A 224 1.55 8.98 -11.40
N LYS A 225 1.05 10.18 -11.10
CA LYS A 225 1.92 11.30 -10.67
C LYS A 225 2.52 11.02 -9.28
N ASP A 226 1.74 10.42 -8.39
CA ASP A 226 2.18 9.97 -7.07
C ASP A 226 2.76 8.56 -7.15
N MET A 227 4.09 8.49 -7.25
CA MET A 227 4.83 7.23 -7.34
C MET A 227 4.72 6.37 -6.08
N THR A 228 4.35 6.94 -4.92
CA THR A 228 4.22 6.19 -3.66
C THR A 228 2.91 5.41 -3.56
N LYS A 229 1.93 5.79 -4.40
CA LYS A 229 0.58 5.21 -4.48
C LYS A 229 0.29 4.61 -5.85
N ASP A 230 1.26 4.56 -6.76
CA ASP A 230 1.10 4.05 -8.12
C ASP A 230 0.59 2.59 -8.15
N GLN A 231 -0.60 2.40 -8.72
CA GLN A 231 -1.29 1.12 -8.79
C GLN A 231 -1.16 0.43 -10.16
N THR A 232 -0.29 0.91 -11.06
CA THR A 232 -0.09 0.23 -12.35
C THR A 232 0.43 -1.21 -12.23
N TYR A 233 1.08 -1.58 -11.12
CA TYR A 233 1.42 -2.97 -10.80
C TYR A 233 0.18 -3.88 -10.76
N TYR A 234 -0.90 -3.44 -10.10
CA TYR A 234 -2.15 -4.19 -9.99
C TYR A 234 -3.00 -4.18 -11.27
N LEU A 235 -2.79 -3.19 -12.12
CA LEU A 235 -3.47 -3.04 -13.42
C LEU A 235 -2.66 -3.65 -14.58
N SER A 236 -1.49 -4.24 -14.32
CA SER A 236 -0.54 -4.72 -15.33
C SER A 236 -1.05 -5.86 -16.21
N SER A 237 -2.07 -6.57 -15.73
CA SER A 237 -2.67 -7.77 -16.31
C SER A 237 -3.90 -7.51 -17.19
N ILE A 238 -4.33 -6.24 -17.34
CA ILE A 238 -5.49 -5.88 -18.17
C ILE A 238 -5.12 -5.79 -19.66
N THR A 239 -6.09 -5.99 -20.54
CA THR A 239 -5.91 -5.91 -22.00
C THR A 239 -6.00 -4.48 -22.52
N GLU A 240 -5.52 -4.25 -23.76
CA GLU A 240 -5.72 -2.97 -24.43
C GLU A 240 -7.20 -2.59 -24.60
N GLU A 241 -8.09 -3.57 -24.85
CA GLU A 241 -9.54 -3.35 -24.96
C GLU A 241 -10.12 -2.86 -23.62
N GLN A 242 -9.75 -3.51 -22.52
CA GLN A 242 -10.15 -3.13 -21.16
C GLN A 242 -9.66 -1.71 -20.84
N LEU A 243 -8.40 -1.41 -21.12
CA LEU A 243 -7.79 -0.09 -20.91
C LEU A 243 -8.45 1.00 -21.77
N ARG A 244 -8.88 0.70 -23.01
CA ARG A 244 -9.59 1.67 -23.88
C ARG A 244 -10.86 2.20 -23.23
N ARG A 245 -11.55 1.36 -22.46
CA ARG A 245 -12.79 1.66 -21.74
C ARG A 245 -12.57 2.09 -20.27
N ALA A 246 -11.33 2.21 -19.80
CA ALA A 246 -11.01 2.61 -18.43
C ALA A 246 -10.88 4.14 -18.26
N ILE A 247 -11.17 4.63 -17.05
CA ILE A 247 -10.96 6.02 -16.59
C ILE A 247 -10.38 6.01 -15.18
N PHE A 248 -9.36 6.84 -14.92
CA PHE A 248 -8.66 6.95 -13.64
C PHE A 248 -8.56 8.42 -13.19
N PRO A 249 -9.56 8.96 -12.47
CA PRO A 249 -9.60 10.39 -12.11
C PRO A 249 -8.44 10.84 -11.21
N LEU A 250 -7.85 9.94 -10.42
CA LEU A 250 -6.80 10.29 -9.45
C LEU A 250 -5.38 10.24 -10.02
N GLY A 251 -5.19 9.86 -11.29
CA GLY A 251 -3.86 9.62 -11.87
C GLY A 251 -2.90 10.81 -11.82
N SER A 252 -3.43 12.04 -11.76
CA SER A 252 -2.70 13.31 -11.69
C SER A 252 -2.65 13.93 -10.28
N ILE A 253 -3.28 13.32 -9.27
CA ILE A 253 -3.46 13.89 -7.92
C ILE A 253 -2.67 13.03 -6.91
N SER A 254 -2.02 13.65 -5.92
CA SER A 254 -1.36 12.90 -4.83
C SER A 254 -2.35 12.51 -3.73
N LYS A 255 -2.04 11.46 -2.95
CA LYS A 255 -2.97 11.01 -1.88
C LYS A 255 -3.25 12.10 -0.83
N VAL A 256 -2.26 12.93 -0.53
CA VAL A 256 -2.41 14.09 0.38
C VAL A 256 -3.48 15.06 -0.14
N TRP A 257 -3.46 15.36 -1.45
CA TRP A 257 -4.47 16.20 -2.07
C TRP A 257 -5.84 15.52 -2.16
N VAL A 258 -5.90 14.22 -2.39
CA VAL A 258 -7.17 13.46 -2.37
C VAL A 258 -7.83 13.51 -0.98
N ARG A 259 -7.08 13.37 0.12
CA ARG A 259 -7.59 13.55 1.48
C ARG A 259 -8.15 14.96 1.70
N ARG A 260 -7.37 15.99 1.38
CA ARG A 260 -7.78 17.41 1.48
C ARG A 260 -9.03 17.72 0.64
N LEU A 261 -9.18 17.13 -0.55
CA LEU A 261 -10.38 17.28 -1.37
C LEU A 261 -11.59 16.62 -0.70
N ALA A 262 -11.44 15.44 -0.08
CA ALA A 262 -12.52 14.79 0.65
C ALA A 262 -13.02 15.63 1.84
N GLU A 263 -12.09 16.21 2.61
CA GLU A 263 -12.38 17.14 3.71
C GLU A 263 -13.05 18.43 3.21
N TYR A 264 -12.52 19.03 2.14
CA TYR A 264 -13.06 20.26 1.55
C TYR A 264 -14.50 20.10 1.04
N TYR A 265 -14.78 19.01 0.33
CA TYR A 265 -16.13 18.67 -0.13
C TYR A 265 -17.02 18.07 0.99
N ALA A 266 -16.50 17.94 2.22
CA ALA A 266 -17.17 17.32 3.37
C ALA A 266 -17.78 15.95 3.04
N LEU A 267 -17.04 15.12 2.29
CA LEU A 267 -17.51 13.79 1.89
C LEU A 267 -17.70 12.89 3.13
N PRO A 268 -18.78 12.10 3.23
CA PRO A 268 -19.03 11.19 4.35
C PRO A 268 -17.86 10.23 4.69
N THR A 269 -17.02 9.92 3.71
CA THR A 269 -15.87 9.01 3.85
C THR A 269 -14.52 9.74 4.02
N ALA A 270 -14.50 11.04 4.36
CA ALA A 270 -13.27 11.83 4.45
C ALA A 270 -12.29 11.25 5.49
N ASP A 271 -12.79 10.88 6.67
CA ASP A 271 -12.02 10.35 7.80
C ASP A 271 -11.80 8.83 7.72
N ARG A 272 -12.34 8.15 6.69
CA ARG A 272 -12.27 6.69 6.58
C ARG A 272 -10.84 6.21 6.28
N ASP A 273 -10.32 5.27 7.04
CA ASP A 273 -8.98 4.70 6.83
C ASP A 273 -8.80 4.02 5.46
N GLU A 274 -7.54 3.85 5.05
CA GLU A 274 -7.22 3.07 3.86
C GLU A 274 -7.47 1.57 4.13
N SER A 275 -8.21 0.91 3.23
CA SER A 275 -8.41 -0.54 3.31
C SER A 275 -7.10 -1.28 3.10
N MET A 276 -6.70 -2.05 4.11
CA MET A 276 -5.55 -2.96 4.08
C MET A 276 -6.02 -4.41 3.92
N GLY A 277 -5.11 -5.32 3.53
CA GLY A 277 -5.40 -6.74 3.32
C GLY A 277 -5.84 -7.08 1.90
N LEU A 278 -6.40 -8.28 1.73
CA LEU A 278 -6.89 -8.79 0.45
C LEU A 278 -8.10 -7.98 -0.04
N CYS A 279 -8.14 -7.62 -1.33
CA CYS A 279 -9.26 -6.88 -1.88
C CYS A 279 -10.59 -7.64 -1.67
N PHE A 280 -11.59 -6.96 -1.08
CA PHE A 280 -12.93 -7.43 -0.70
C PHE A 280 -13.03 -8.39 0.50
N VAL A 281 -11.97 -9.11 0.87
CA VAL A 281 -11.94 -9.95 2.10
C VAL A 281 -11.62 -9.10 3.35
N GLY A 282 -10.86 -8.01 3.17
CA GLY A 282 -10.45 -7.08 4.22
C GLY A 282 -9.18 -7.48 4.97
N GLU A 283 -8.92 -6.80 6.08
CA GLU A 283 -7.80 -7.10 6.96
C GLU A 283 -8.15 -8.28 7.88
N ARG A 284 -7.28 -9.30 7.91
CA ARG A 284 -7.40 -10.47 8.79
C ARG A 284 -6.10 -10.56 9.61
N GLY A 285 -6.24 -10.62 10.94
CA GLY A 285 -5.10 -10.52 11.86
C GLY A 285 -4.04 -11.62 11.69
N ASN A 286 -4.45 -12.83 11.27
CA ASN A 286 -3.54 -13.88 10.86
C ASN A 286 -3.95 -14.46 9.49
N PHE A 287 -3.23 -14.06 8.45
CA PHE A 287 -3.46 -14.51 7.08
C PHE A 287 -3.33 -16.04 6.92
N GLY A 288 -2.38 -16.66 7.62
CA GLY A 288 -2.16 -18.11 7.53
C GLY A 288 -3.35 -18.91 8.08
N GLU A 289 -3.91 -18.46 9.20
CA GLU A 289 -5.10 -19.07 9.80
C GLU A 289 -6.38 -18.83 8.99
N PHE A 290 -6.51 -17.68 8.33
CA PHE A 290 -7.60 -17.45 7.39
C PHE A 290 -7.54 -18.43 6.20
N ILE A 291 -6.37 -18.62 5.57
CA ILE A 291 -6.25 -19.59 4.46
C ILE A 291 -6.47 -21.04 4.94
N SER A 292 -6.03 -21.39 6.16
CA SER A 292 -6.30 -22.70 6.76
C SER A 292 -7.78 -23.04 6.98
N GLN A 293 -8.72 -22.10 6.81
CA GLN A 293 -10.16 -22.39 6.80
C GLN A 293 -10.65 -22.98 5.47
N TYR A 294 -9.85 -22.86 4.40
CA TYR A 294 -10.22 -23.21 3.03
C TYR A 294 -9.33 -24.29 2.40
N THR A 295 -8.18 -24.58 3.01
CA THR A 295 -7.21 -25.58 2.55
C THR A 295 -7.32 -26.83 3.38
N THR A 296 -7.24 -28.00 2.74
CA THR A 296 -7.15 -29.26 3.49
C THR A 296 -5.79 -29.33 4.19
N PRO A 297 -5.71 -29.68 5.50
CA PRO A 297 -4.43 -29.94 6.15
C PRO A 297 -3.68 -31.04 5.39
N PRO A 298 -2.36 -30.90 5.11
CA PRO A 298 -1.62 -31.94 4.42
C PRO A 298 -1.60 -33.22 5.26
N GLU A 299 -1.75 -34.38 4.61
CA GLU A 299 -1.71 -35.70 5.26
C GLU A 299 -0.39 -35.94 6.01
N THR A 300 0.69 -35.29 5.56
CA THR A 300 2.02 -35.35 6.15
C THR A 300 2.38 -34.02 6.82
N GLN A 301 2.87 -34.11 8.06
CA GLN A 301 3.37 -32.95 8.81
C GLN A 301 4.65 -32.40 8.17
N GLY A 302 4.65 -31.11 7.81
CA GLY A 302 5.83 -30.41 7.27
C GLY A 302 6.69 -29.75 8.35
N TYR A 303 7.99 -29.64 8.07
CA TYR A 303 9.00 -29.07 8.96
C TYR A 303 9.77 -27.90 8.32
N LEU A 304 10.19 -26.95 9.17
CA LEU A 304 11.24 -26.00 8.84
C LEU A 304 12.58 -26.72 8.99
N VAL A 305 13.35 -26.84 7.90
CA VAL A 305 14.63 -27.57 7.86
C VAL A 305 15.79 -26.63 7.48
N ASN A 306 16.99 -26.87 8.02
CA ASN A 306 18.21 -26.19 7.58
C ASN A 306 18.84 -26.86 6.35
N GLU A 307 20.03 -26.41 5.95
CA GLU A 307 20.76 -26.91 4.77
C GLU A 307 21.34 -28.32 5.01
N GLU A 308 21.55 -28.68 6.27
CA GLU A 308 21.97 -29.99 6.76
C GLU A 308 20.81 -31.02 6.82
N GLY A 309 19.56 -30.56 6.68
CA GLY A 309 18.35 -31.39 6.77
C GLY A 309 17.82 -31.60 8.20
N GLU A 310 18.37 -30.91 9.20
CA GLU A 310 17.89 -30.95 10.58
C GLU A 310 16.53 -30.25 10.70
N GLN A 311 15.57 -30.90 11.35
CA GLN A 311 14.24 -30.36 11.62
C GLN A 311 14.28 -29.37 12.79
N LEU A 312 14.06 -28.08 12.50
CA LEU A 312 14.14 -27.00 13.49
C LEU A 312 12.80 -26.67 14.16
N ALA A 313 11.69 -26.80 13.43
CA ALA A 313 10.34 -26.56 13.93
C ALA A 313 9.28 -27.18 13.01
N GLN A 314 8.05 -27.35 13.50
CA GLN A 314 6.88 -27.71 12.67
C GLN A 314 6.16 -26.46 12.14
N HIS A 315 5.46 -26.58 11.02
CA HIS A 315 4.56 -25.53 10.51
C HIS A 315 3.16 -26.06 10.15
N LYS A 316 2.19 -25.15 10.02
CA LYS A 316 0.78 -25.44 9.72
C LYS A 316 0.48 -25.48 8.21
N GLY A 317 1.37 -26.08 7.40
CA GLY A 317 1.28 -26.08 5.93
C GLY A 317 2.05 -24.96 5.22
N LEU A 318 2.22 -25.08 3.90
CA LEU A 318 3.14 -24.24 3.11
C LEU A 318 2.69 -22.78 3.00
N TRP A 319 1.38 -22.50 2.94
CA TRP A 319 0.81 -21.16 2.73
C TRP A 319 1.11 -20.15 3.85
N THR A 320 1.51 -20.64 5.04
CA THR A 320 1.86 -19.80 6.19
C THR A 320 3.18 -19.03 6.04
N TYR A 321 3.97 -19.33 5.00
CA TYR A 321 5.27 -18.71 4.73
C TYR A 321 5.43 -18.25 3.28
N THR A 322 6.18 -17.16 3.09
CA THR A 322 6.63 -16.62 1.79
C THR A 322 8.16 -16.63 1.70
N ILE A 323 8.73 -16.79 0.50
CA ILE A 323 10.19 -16.69 0.29
C ILE A 323 10.72 -15.33 0.77
N GLY A 324 11.80 -15.33 1.56
CA GLY A 324 12.37 -14.15 2.20
C GLY A 324 11.65 -13.66 3.47
N GLN A 325 10.60 -14.35 3.93
CA GLN A 325 9.98 -14.11 5.23
C GLN A 325 10.88 -14.61 6.35
N GLY A 326 10.98 -13.85 7.45
CA GLY A 326 11.68 -14.29 8.66
C GLY A 326 10.94 -15.43 9.36
N ALA A 327 11.61 -16.55 9.57
CA ALA A 327 11.12 -17.69 10.34
C ALA A 327 11.49 -17.50 11.82
N LYS A 328 10.48 -17.42 12.70
CA LYS A 328 10.68 -17.36 14.15
C LYS A 328 10.93 -18.76 14.70
N ILE A 329 12.20 -19.13 14.81
CA ILE A 329 12.65 -20.43 15.32
C ILE A 329 13.23 -20.24 16.72
N ALA A 330 12.87 -21.11 17.66
CA ALA A 330 13.37 -21.05 19.03
C ALA A 330 14.88 -21.38 19.09
N ASN A 331 15.56 -20.83 20.10
CA ASN A 331 16.96 -21.14 20.44
C ASN A 331 18.00 -20.86 19.34
N GLN A 332 17.69 -20.01 18.36
CA GLN A 332 18.63 -19.59 17.30
C GLN A 332 19.34 -18.29 17.65
N LEU A 333 20.66 -18.23 17.44
CA LEU A 333 21.50 -17.05 17.72
C LEU A 333 21.33 -15.91 16.69
N GLN A 334 20.75 -16.22 15.53
CA GLN A 334 20.56 -15.28 14.42
C GLN A 334 19.21 -15.55 13.73
N PRO A 335 18.59 -14.54 13.08
CA PRO A 335 17.32 -14.72 12.40
C PRO A 335 17.46 -15.63 11.18
N PHE A 336 16.52 -16.58 11.06
CA PHE A 336 16.37 -17.44 9.90
C PHE A 336 15.34 -16.89 8.93
N TYR A 337 15.48 -17.20 7.65
CA TYR A 337 14.61 -16.74 6.56
C TYR A 337 14.26 -17.89 5.62
N VAL A 338 13.03 -17.90 5.12
CA VAL A 338 12.53 -18.94 4.22
C VAL A 338 13.18 -18.80 2.84
N ALA A 339 13.98 -19.79 2.44
CA ALA A 339 14.69 -19.81 1.16
C ALA A 339 13.96 -20.62 0.08
N LYS A 340 13.34 -21.75 0.45
CA LYS A 340 12.61 -22.63 -0.48
C LYS A 340 11.44 -23.29 0.23
N LYS A 341 10.40 -23.64 -0.51
CA LYS A 341 9.19 -24.30 -0.01
C LYS A 341 8.89 -25.53 -0.86
N GLY A 342 8.20 -26.51 -0.29
CA GLY A 342 7.79 -27.71 -1.00
C GLY A 342 8.97 -28.61 -1.35
N ILE A 343 9.84 -28.87 -0.36
CA ILE A 343 10.98 -29.77 -0.50
C ILE A 343 10.78 -31.03 0.35
N GLY A 344 11.77 -31.94 0.33
CA GLY A 344 11.66 -33.26 0.96
C GLY A 344 10.85 -34.26 0.12
N GLU A 345 10.83 -35.52 0.54
CA GLU A 345 10.08 -36.59 -0.13
C GLU A 345 8.55 -36.37 -0.04
N SER A 346 8.08 -35.78 1.06
CA SER A 346 6.68 -35.38 1.27
C SER A 346 6.26 -34.16 0.43
N GLY A 347 7.22 -33.39 -0.08
CA GLY A 347 6.96 -32.09 -0.69
C GLY A 347 6.33 -31.06 0.26
N GLN A 348 6.41 -31.26 1.59
CA GLN A 348 5.84 -30.35 2.59
C GLN A 348 6.86 -29.50 3.34
N ASP A 349 8.15 -29.82 3.25
CA ASP A 349 9.16 -29.14 4.06
C ASP A 349 9.55 -27.77 3.49
N ILE A 350 10.04 -26.89 4.37
CA ILE A 350 10.44 -25.52 4.07
C ILE A 350 11.90 -25.32 4.46
N LEU A 351 12.75 -25.04 3.48
CA LEU A 351 14.14 -24.70 3.71
C LEU A 351 14.24 -23.29 4.31
N VAL A 352 14.87 -23.21 5.48
CA VAL A 352 15.22 -21.96 6.15
C VAL A 352 16.73 -21.79 6.24
N VAL A 353 17.21 -20.56 6.03
CA VAL A 353 18.64 -20.23 6.02
C VAL A 353 18.95 -19.07 6.99
N PRO A 354 20.14 -19.04 7.60
CA PRO A 354 20.53 -17.95 8.48
C PRO A 354 20.86 -16.67 7.70
N GLY A 355 20.40 -15.52 8.21
CA GLY A 355 20.76 -14.21 7.69
C GLY A 355 20.01 -13.79 6.42
N SER A 356 19.76 -12.49 6.28
CA SER A 356 19.03 -11.94 5.12
C SER A 356 19.93 -11.73 3.89
N ASP A 357 21.25 -11.89 4.03
CA ASP A 357 22.23 -11.82 2.95
C ASP A 357 22.60 -13.19 2.36
N HIS A 358 21.90 -14.25 2.77
CA HIS A 358 22.18 -15.62 2.33
C HIS A 358 22.08 -15.80 0.80
N PRO A 359 23.02 -16.51 0.14
CA PRO A 359 23.00 -16.69 -1.32
C PRO A 359 21.69 -17.30 -1.86
N LYS A 360 21.07 -18.23 -1.12
CA LYS A 360 19.76 -18.83 -1.44
C LYS A 360 18.56 -17.87 -1.38
N LEU A 361 18.74 -16.65 -0.88
CA LEU A 361 17.73 -15.58 -0.89
C LEU A 361 17.97 -14.56 -2.00
N MET A 362 19.11 -14.64 -2.68
CA MET A 362 19.60 -13.65 -3.64
C MET A 362 19.33 -14.12 -5.08
N CYS A 363 18.15 -13.77 -5.60
CA CYS A 363 17.72 -14.12 -6.94
C CYS A 363 18.51 -13.35 -8.01
N THR A 364 19.16 -14.06 -8.93
CA THR A 364 19.95 -13.47 -10.03
C THR A 364 19.21 -13.45 -11.35
N ARG A 365 18.33 -14.45 -11.57
CA ARG A 365 17.45 -14.53 -12.75
C ARG A 365 16.08 -15.07 -12.35
N LEU A 366 15.05 -14.69 -13.08
CA LEU A 366 13.72 -15.31 -12.98
C LEU A 366 13.15 -15.65 -14.36
N HIS A 367 12.22 -16.60 -14.38
CA HIS A 367 11.42 -16.94 -15.55
C HIS A 367 9.95 -16.69 -15.21
N THR A 368 9.23 -16.10 -16.16
CA THR A 368 7.78 -15.88 -16.06
C THR A 368 7.02 -16.84 -16.97
N ARG A 369 5.90 -17.38 -16.48
CA ARG A 369 4.96 -18.16 -17.31
C ARG A 369 3.95 -17.22 -17.96
N ASN A 370 3.71 -17.41 -19.27
CA ASN A 370 2.70 -16.70 -20.08
C ASN A 370 2.67 -15.18 -19.83
N PHE A 371 3.73 -14.48 -20.25
CA PHE A 371 3.83 -13.04 -20.03
C PHE A 371 2.75 -12.29 -20.83
N HIS A 372 1.88 -11.57 -20.11
CA HIS A 372 0.80 -10.79 -20.67
C HIS A 372 1.30 -9.39 -21.02
N TRP A 373 1.41 -9.09 -22.31
CA TRP A 373 1.61 -7.73 -22.79
C TRP A 373 0.26 -7.02 -22.90
N ILE A 374 0.15 -5.81 -22.33
CA ILE A 374 -1.05 -4.96 -22.47
C ILE A 374 -1.21 -4.54 -23.94
N HIS A 375 -0.10 -4.43 -24.68
CA HIS A 375 -0.03 -3.85 -26.02
C HIS A 375 0.65 -4.78 -27.02
N ASN A 376 0.07 -4.91 -28.21
CA ASN A 376 0.64 -5.72 -29.30
C ASN A 376 1.97 -5.16 -29.87
N LYS A 377 2.29 -3.89 -29.60
CA LYS A 377 3.54 -3.23 -30.03
C LYS A 377 4.28 -2.67 -28.82
N VAL A 378 5.34 -3.37 -28.41
CA VAL A 378 6.30 -2.91 -27.41
C VAL A 378 7.38 -2.01 -28.05
N PRO A 379 8.09 -1.16 -27.29
CA PRO A 379 9.25 -0.45 -27.81
C PRO A 379 10.33 -1.42 -28.33
N ASN A 380 10.81 -1.22 -29.57
CA ASN A 380 11.89 -2.02 -30.16
C ASN A 380 13.15 -2.07 -29.25
N ALA A 381 13.38 -1.04 -28.44
CA ALA A 381 14.49 -0.95 -27.51
C ALA A 381 14.41 -1.91 -26.28
N ILE A 382 13.33 -2.69 -26.15
CA ILE A 382 13.06 -3.68 -25.08
C ILE A 382 12.87 -5.08 -25.68
N VAL A 383 12.94 -5.20 -27.01
CA VAL A 383 13.11 -6.50 -27.67
C VAL A 383 14.46 -7.07 -27.21
N PRO A 384 14.58 -8.39 -26.99
CA PRO A 384 15.83 -9.00 -26.54
C PRO A 384 17.02 -8.60 -27.41
N GLY A 385 18.07 -8.05 -26.78
CA GLY A 385 19.23 -7.45 -27.45
C GLY A 385 19.23 -5.92 -27.54
N GLY A 386 18.15 -5.24 -27.11
CA GLY A 386 18.12 -3.77 -27.06
C GLY A 386 18.97 -3.16 -25.93
N GLU A 387 19.66 -2.06 -26.21
CA GLU A 387 20.56 -1.36 -25.27
C GLU A 387 19.86 -0.65 -24.10
N LYS A 388 18.52 -0.57 -24.08
CA LYS A 388 17.78 0.25 -23.09
C LYS A 388 17.23 -0.57 -21.94
N LYS A 389 17.62 -0.14 -20.74
CA LYS A 389 17.14 -0.63 -19.44
C LYS A 389 15.61 -0.57 -19.37
N ALA A 390 14.98 -1.74 -19.21
CA ALA A 390 13.60 -1.84 -18.75
C ALA A 390 13.58 -1.88 -17.22
N TYR A 391 12.46 -1.47 -16.60
CA TYR A 391 12.29 -1.47 -15.15
C TYR A 391 11.28 -2.53 -14.72
N LEU A 392 11.59 -3.29 -13.68
CA LEU A 392 10.77 -4.39 -13.18
C LEU A 392 10.54 -4.31 -11.67
N GLN A 393 9.36 -4.72 -11.23
CA GLN A 393 9.01 -4.96 -9.84
C GLN A 393 8.51 -6.41 -9.72
N VAL A 394 9.00 -7.15 -8.73
CA VAL A 394 8.54 -8.53 -8.39
C VAL A 394 7.53 -8.54 -7.24
N ARG A 395 7.36 -7.41 -6.54
CA ARG A 395 6.37 -7.19 -5.50
C ARG A 395 5.99 -5.71 -5.42
N HIS A 396 4.79 -5.42 -4.94
CA HIS A 396 4.32 -4.05 -4.70
C HIS A 396 5.21 -3.31 -3.69
N ARG A 397 5.31 -1.97 -3.80
CA ARG A 397 6.17 -1.06 -2.99
C ARG A 397 7.69 -1.28 -3.07
N GLN A 398 8.18 -2.23 -3.87
CA GLN A 398 9.60 -2.36 -4.19
C GLN A 398 10.06 -1.20 -5.09
N ASP A 399 11.27 -0.66 -4.93
CA ASP A 399 11.83 0.27 -5.92
C ASP A 399 12.00 -0.43 -7.29
N PRO A 400 11.62 0.19 -8.43
CA PRO A 400 11.76 -0.44 -9.75
C PRO A 400 13.22 -0.74 -10.11
N ILE A 401 13.52 -2.00 -10.39
CA ILE A 401 14.87 -2.48 -10.68
C ILE A 401 15.13 -2.46 -12.19
N SER A 402 16.28 -1.93 -12.60
CA SER A 402 16.77 -2.03 -13.99
C SER A 402 17.10 -3.50 -14.31
N VAL A 403 16.50 -4.05 -15.36
CA VAL A 403 16.68 -5.46 -15.76
C VAL A 403 17.06 -5.62 -17.22
N ILE A 404 17.66 -6.77 -17.53
CA ILE A 404 17.84 -7.29 -18.89
C ILE A 404 16.74 -8.32 -19.14
N VAL A 405 16.08 -8.26 -20.30
CA VAL A 405 14.96 -9.12 -20.66
C VAL A 405 15.29 -9.90 -21.92
N SER A 406 15.07 -11.21 -21.88
CA SER A 406 15.11 -12.09 -23.04
C SER A 406 13.81 -12.90 -23.17
N HIS A 407 13.49 -13.36 -24.38
CA HIS A 407 12.42 -14.34 -24.53
C HIS A 407 12.79 -15.63 -23.79
N ASP A 408 11.81 -16.25 -23.14
CA ASP A 408 11.98 -17.59 -22.60
C ASP A 408 12.04 -18.63 -23.75
N TRP A 409 12.65 -19.77 -23.51
CA TRP A 409 12.91 -20.82 -24.51
C TRP A 409 11.64 -21.35 -25.25
N ASN A 410 10.46 -21.14 -24.66
CA ASN A 410 9.16 -21.52 -25.23
C ASN A 410 8.41 -20.37 -25.94
N GLY A 411 8.99 -19.17 -26.02
CA GLY A 411 8.41 -17.98 -26.66
C GLY A 411 7.18 -17.36 -25.96
N ARG A 412 6.63 -17.99 -24.91
CA ARG A 412 5.44 -17.52 -24.17
C ARG A 412 5.80 -16.83 -22.85
N GLY A 413 6.97 -17.13 -22.29
CA GLY A 413 7.51 -16.47 -21.10
C GLY A 413 8.54 -15.37 -21.42
N LEU A 414 8.93 -14.65 -20.38
CA LEU A 414 10.17 -13.86 -20.35
C LEU A 414 11.13 -14.43 -19.32
N GLN A 415 12.40 -14.54 -19.72
CA GLN A 415 13.52 -14.66 -18.80
C GLN A 415 14.01 -13.24 -18.47
N VAL A 416 14.25 -12.97 -17.20
CA VAL A 416 14.70 -11.68 -16.69
C VAL A 416 15.99 -11.89 -15.90
N GLU A 417 17.03 -11.15 -16.25
CA GLU A 417 18.31 -11.14 -15.55
C GLU A 417 18.48 -9.83 -14.77
N PHE A 418 18.83 -9.97 -13.49
CA PHE A 418 19.11 -8.85 -12.60
C PHE A 418 20.61 -8.54 -12.62
N PRO A 419 21.02 -7.30 -12.92
CA PRO A 419 22.43 -6.88 -12.81
C PRO A 419 22.99 -6.99 -11.38
N GLU A 420 22.12 -6.91 -10.37
CA GLU A 420 22.42 -7.07 -8.95
C GLU A 420 21.38 -8.01 -8.32
N PRO A 421 21.78 -9.00 -7.48
CA PRO A 421 20.85 -9.98 -6.93
C PRO A 421 19.73 -9.37 -6.08
N VAL A 422 18.51 -9.88 -6.27
CA VAL A 422 17.28 -9.38 -5.65
C VAL A 422 16.84 -10.29 -4.51
N TYR A 423 16.64 -9.71 -3.33
CA TYR A 423 16.24 -10.42 -2.13
C TYR A 423 14.80 -10.96 -2.18
N GLY A 424 14.63 -12.27 -1.95
CA GLY A 424 13.35 -12.91 -1.65
C GLY A 424 12.33 -12.81 -2.78
N VAL A 425 12.73 -13.19 -3.99
CA VAL A 425 11.81 -13.30 -5.14
C VAL A 425 11.00 -14.58 -4.98
N ALA A 426 9.67 -14.46 -4.88
CA ALA A 426 8.79 -15.61 -4.62
C ALA A 426 8.07 -16.08 -5.90
N PRO A 427 8.17 -17.37 -6.27
CA PRO A 427 7.30 -17.96 -7.28
C PRO A 427 5.81 -17.78 -6.96
N GLY A 428 4.99 -17.57 -7.98
CA GLY A 428 3.59 -17.17 -7.87
C GLY A 428 3.34 -15.67 -7.81
N GLN A 429 4.31 -14.84 -7.38
CA GLN A 429 4.17 -13.38 -7.45
C GLN A 429 4.21 -12.89 -8.90
N VAL A 430 3.82 -11.63 -9.11
CA VAL A 430 3.69 -11.03 -10.43
C VAL A 430 4.90 -10.14 -10.73
N ALA A 431 5.66 -10.51 -11.76
CA ALA A 431 6.71 -9.67 -12.31
C ALA A 431 6.11 -8.71 -13.34
N THR A 432 6.10 -7.41 -13.02
CA THR A 432 5.57 -6.36 -13.92
C THR A 432 6.71 -5.58 -14.56
N LEU A 433 6.57 -5.22 -15.85
CA LEU A 433 7.59 -4.54 -16.64
C LEU A 433 7.14 -3.13 -17.10
N TRP A 434 8.06 -2.17 -17.03
CA TRP A 434 7.85 -0.79 -17.48
C TRP A 434 8.98 -0.27 -18.39
N TYR A 435 8.60 0.65 -19.27
CA TYR A 435 9.52 1.55 -19.98
C TYR A 435 9.30 2.98 -19.53
N ASN A 436 10.24 3.54 -18.77
CA ASN A 436 10.04 4.80 -18.05
C ASN A 436 8.74 4.73 -17.21
N LEU A 437 7.71 5.49 -17.60
CA LEU A 437 6.40 5.49 -16.94
C LEU A 437 5.38 4.54 -17.60
N TRP A 438 5.64 4.00 -18.78
CA TRP A 438 4.71 3.13 -19.51
C TRP A 438 4.76 1.70 -18.96
N CYS A 439 3.67 1.23 -18.35
CA CYS A 439 3.49 -0.17 -17.98
C CYS A 439 3.25 -1.00 -19.24
N LEU A 440 4.07 -2.01 -19.48
CA LEU A 440 4.04 -2.80 -20.70
C LEU A 440 3.20 -4.08 -20.54
N GLY A 441 3.16 -4.63 -19.33
CA GLY A 441 2.60 -5.94 -19.05
C GLY A 441 3.20 -6.60 -17.81
N SER A 442 2.73 -7.81 -17.51
CA SER A 442 3.24 -8.63 -16.42
C SER A 442 3.09 -10.13 -16.67
N GLY A 443 3.84 -10.93 -15.90
CA GLY A 443 3.74 -12.39 -15.92
C GLY A 443 3.90 -12.95 -14.51
N VAL A 444 3.34 -14.13 -14.27
CA VAL A 444 3.53 -14.84 -13.00
C VAL A 444 4.94 -15.43 -12.98
N ILE A 445 5.67 -15.21 -11.89
CA ILE A 445 7.01 -15.77 -11.67
C ILE A 445 6.86 -17.29 -11.48
N ASP A 446 7.43 -18.06 -12.39
CA ASP A 446 7.37 -19.52 -12.40
C ASP A 446 8.60 -20.12 -11.69
N LYS A 447 9.80 -19.59 -12.02
CA LYS A 447 11.08 -20.07 -11.50
C LYS A 447 12.02 -18.91 -11.19
N THR A 448 12.91 -19.13 -10.23
CA THR A 448 13.95 -18.21 -9.77
C THR A 448 15.27 -18.95 -9.67
N ILE A 449 16.36 -18.34 -10.14
CA ILE A 449 17.72 -18.87 -10.03
C ILE A 449 18.47 -18.00 -9.04
N THR A 450 18.86 -18.59 -7.91
CA THR A 450 19.56 -17.90 -6.81
C THR A 450 21.07 -17.94 -6.98
N ALA A 451 21.79 -17.13 -6.20
CA ALA A 451 23.22 -16.90 -6.43
C ALA A 451 24.11 -18.10 -6.07
N ASP A 452 23.60 -19.06 -5.28
CA ASP A 452 24.25 -20.34 -5.00
C ASP A 452 24.15 -21.35 -6.15
N GLU A 453 23.13 -21.22 -7.02
CA GLU A 453 22.95 -22.08 -8.21
C GLU A 453 23.89 -21.67 -9.36
N LEU A 454 24.65 -20.59 -9.22
CA LEU A 454 25.64 -20.14 -10.21
C LEU A 454 26.99 -20.87 -10.06
N PRO A 455 27.70 -21.18 -11.16
CA PRO A 455 29.00 -21.86 -11.10
C PRO A 455 30.01 -21.12 -10.22
N ALA A 456 30.64 -21.83 -9.28
CA ALA A 456 31.48 -21.27 -8.21
C ALA A 456 32.58 -20.30 -8.67
N LYS A 457 33.16 -20.51 -9.87
CA LYS A 457 34.16 -19.62 -10.48
C LYS A 457 33.63 -18.20 -10.78
N SER A 458 32.31 -18.04 -10.89
CA SER A 458 31.65 -16.74 -11.09
C SER A 458 31.27 -16.04 -9.78
N PHE A 459 30.93 -16.82 -8.74
CA PHE A 459 30.39 -16.28 -7.49
C PHE A 459 31.45 -15.65 -6.60
N ALA A 460 32.61 -16.30 -6.39
CA ALA A 460 33.65 -15.79 -5.48
C ALA A 460 34.23 -14.44 -5.92
N LYS A 461 34.46 -14.26 -7.22
CA LYS A 461 34.95 -12.99 -7.79
C LYS A 461 33.89 -11.88 -7.66
N ARG A 462 32.64 -12.16 -8.07
CA ARG A 462 31.52 -11.22 -7.91
C ARG A 462 31.29 -10.84 -6.45
N ARG A 463 31.38 -11.77 -5.50
CA ARG A 463 31.10 -11.49 -4.07
C ARG A 463 32.11 -10.54 -3.43
N HIS A 464 33.36 -10.51 -3.91
CA HIS A 464 34.33 -9.50 -3.51
C HIS A 464 34.01 -8.15 -4.15
N ASP A 465 33.84 -8.13 -5.48
CA ASP A 465 33.53 -6.92 -6.25
C ASP A 465 32.22 -6.26 -5.78
N GLU A 466 31.15 -7.02 -5.51
CA GLU A 466 29.84 -6.57 -5.03
C GLU A 466 29.87 -6.04 -3.60
N ASN A 467 30.69 -6.61 -2.71
CA ASN A 467 30.80 -6.10 -1.34
C ASN A 467 31.49 -4.74 -1.32
N GLU A 468 32.53 -4.55 -2.13
CA GLU A 468 33.15 -3.24 -2.32
C GLU A 468 32.20 -2.26 -3.04
N LEU A 469 31.44 -2.71 -4.05
CA LEU A 469 30.44 -1.88 -4.72
C LEU A 469 29.29 -1.46 -3.78
N ARG A 470 28.83 -2.36 -2.89
CA ARG A 470 27.81 -2.06 -1.86
C ARG A 470 28.33 -1.07 -0.82
N LYS A 471 29.59 -1.19 -0.39
CA LYS A 471 30.23 -0.18 0.48
C LYS A 471 30.31 1.17 -0.23
N ALA A 472 30.79 1.19 -1.47
CA ALA A 472 30.90 2.40 -2.28
C ALA A 472 29.55 3.11 -2.47
N ARG A 473 28.49 2.37 -2.85
CA ARG A 473 27.15 2.95 -3.03
C ARG A 473 26.48 3.38 -1.72
N ARG A 474 26.73 2.69 -0.60
CA ARG A 474 26.30 3.18 0.73
C ARG A 474 26.99 4.50 1.07
N ALA A 475 28.30 4.59 0.86
CA ALA A 475 29.06 5.82 1.07
C ALA A 475 28.59 6.96 0.13
N GLU A 476 28.33 6.66 -1.14
CA GLU A 476 27.81 7.61 -2.13
C GLU A 476 26.41 8.11 -1.76
N LYS A 477 25.51 7.23 -1.29
CA LYS A 477 24.18 7.63 -0.81
C LYS A 477 24.26 8.52 0.45
N ILE A 478 25.17 8.22 1.37
CA ILE A 478 25.44 9.05 2.55
C ILE A 478 25.97 10.43 2.11
N LEU A 479 26.95 10.48 1.21
CA LEU A 479 27.49 11.72 0.63
C LEU A 479 26.43 12.55 -0.13
N GLU A 480 25.51 11.90 -0.84
CA GLU A 480 24.39 12.54 -1.53
C GLU A 480 23.38 13.16 -0.53
N GLU A 481 23.08 12.46 0.57
CA GLU A 481 22.26 12.98 1.67
C GLU A 481 22.95 14.11 2.45
N GLU A 482 24.27 14.02 2.67
CA GLU A 482 25.08 15.10 3.26
C GLU A 482 25.16 16.32 2.35
N ARG A 483 25.36 16.15 1.03
CA ARG A 483 25.30 17.26 0.07
C ARG A 483 23.93 17.93 0.03
N LYS A 484 22.83 17.17 0.17
CA LYS A 484 21.48 17.72 0.31
C LYS A 484 21.33 18.53 1.60
N LYS A 485 21.78 18.01 2.75
CA LYS A 485 21.80 18.74 4.03
C LYS A 485 22.65 20.02 3.94
N GLN A 486 23.86 19.95 3.37
CA GLN A 486 24.73 21.13 3.20
C GLN A 486 24.11 22.19 2.27
N LYS A 487 23.49 21.78 1.15
CA LYS A 487 22.73 22.70 0.27
C LYS A 487 21.58 23.36 1.02
N GLN A 488 20.85 22.63 1.85
CA GLN A 488 19.76 23.19 2.66
C GLN A 488 20.28 24.18 3.72
N ILE A 489 21.39 23.86 4.40
CA ILE A 489 22.04 24.77 5.36
C ILE A 489 22.53 26.05 4.67
N ALA A 490 23.15 25.94 3.50
CA ALA A 490 23.60 27.08 2.71
C ALA A 490 22.43 27.95 2.22
N ALA A 491 21.33 27.33 1.77
CA ALA A 491 20.09 28.03 1.40
C ALA A 491 19.50 28.79 2.60
N ASN A 492 19.39 28.14 3.77
CA ASN A 492 18.88 28.76 5.00
C ASN A 492 19.77 29.93 5.46
N LYS A 493 21.11 29.78 5.37
CA LYS A 493 22.05 30.85 5.73
C LYS A 493 21.91 32.05 4.79
N ARG A 494 21.84 31.83 3.48
CA ARG A 494 21.65 32.89 2.48
C ARG A 494 20.31 33.60 2.65
N ALA A 495 19.24 32.87 2.96
CA ALA A 495 17.94 33.46 3.29
C ALA A 495 18.01 34.34 4.55
N SER A 496 18.77 33.93 5.58
CA SER A 496 18.99 34.73 6.80
C SER A 496 19.81 36.01 6.53
N GLU A 497 20.83 35.94 5.67
CA GLU A 497 21.64 37.11 5.28
C GLU A 497 20.82 38.12 4.48
N VAL A 498 20.05 37.67 3.46
CA VAL A 498 19.11 38.53 2.69
C VAL A 498 18.06 39.17 3.60
N TRP A 499 17.56 38.46 4.62
CA TRP A 499 16.62 39.04 5.59
C TRP A 499 17.24 40.10 6.49
N LYS A 500 18.50 39.94 6.92
CA LYS A 500 19.20 40.99 7.70
C LYS A 500 19.39 42.27 6.91
N ASP A 501 19.72 42.17 5.61
CA ASP A 501 19.87 43.35 4.77
C ASP A 501 18.52 43.99 4.38
N LEU A 502 17.43 43.21 4.34
CA LEU A 502 16.05 43.72 4.28
C LEU A 502 15.62 44.46 5.56
N GLU A 503 15.92 43.92 6.74
CA GLU A 503 15.63 44.59 8.02
C GLU A 503 16.50 45.84 8.24
N ALA A 504 17.73 45.84 7.77
CA ALA A 504 18.62 47.00 7.75
C ALA A 504 18.29 48.02 6.64
N GLY A 505 17.22 47.79 5.85
CA GLY A 505 16.76 48.72 4.81
C GLY A 505 17.67 48.83 3.57
N LYS A 506 18.65 47.94 3.40
CA LYS A 506 19.64 47.99 2.31
C LYS A 506 19.13 47.45 0.98
N ILE A 507 18.03 46.68 0.98
CA ILE A 507 17.46 46.02 -0.20
C ILE A 507 15.94 46.20 -0.19
N GLN A 508 15.34 46.54 -1.33
CA GLN A 508 13.88 46.57 -1.48
C GLN A 508 13.30 45.23 -1.96
N VAL A 509 12.06 44.94 -1.51
CA VAL A 509 11.44 43.61 -1.49
C VAL A 509 11.23 42.96 -2.88
N ARG A 510 11.28 43.70 -3.99
CA ARG A 510 10.78 43.21 -5.29
C ARG A 510 11.70 42.28 -6.08
N ASP A 511 13.03 42.46 -6.04
CA ASP A 511 13.91 41.84 -7.06
C ASP A 511 14.88 40.75 -6.55
N GLU A 512 15.16 40.66 -5.25
CA GLU A 512 16.06 39.64 -4.67
C GLU A 512 15.33 38.43 -4.08
N VAL A 513 14.11 38.60 -3.57
CA VAL A 513 13.34 37.51 -2.92
C VAL A 513 12.97 36.39 -3.91
N ALA A 514 12.79 36.73 -5.19
CA ALA A 514 12.50 35.78 -6.27
C ALA A 514 13.67 34.87 -6.66
N LYS A 515 14.88 35.09 -6.14
CA LYS A 515 16.11 34.32 -6.48
C LYS A 515 16.48 33.29 -5.40
N LEU A 516 15.73 33.19 -4.31
CA LEU A 516 15.99 32.23 -3.23
C LEU A 516 15.33 30.86 -3.52
N PRO A 517 16.03 29.73 -3.32
CA PRO A 517 15.42 28.41 -3.44
C PRO A 517 14.47 28.15 -2.26
N PRO A 518 13.32 27.49 -2.47
CA PRO A 518 12.40 27.16 -1.40
C PRO A 518 13.01 26.13 -0.43
N PRO A 519 12.80 26.26 0.89
CA PRO A 519 13.27 25.26 1.85
C PRO A 519 12.50 23.95 1.71
N SER A 520 13.16 22.82 2.00
CA SER A 520 12.70 21.43 1.74
C SER A 520 11.34 21.02 2.31
N ASN A 521 10.72 21.85 3.15
CA ASN A 521 9.48 21.56 3.88
C ASN A 521 8.32 22.46 3.44
N TRP A 522 8.46 23.18 2.31
CA TRP A 522 7.44 24.08 1.76
C TRP A 522 6.92 23.57 0.42
N THR A 523 5.67 23.12 0.41
CA THR A 523 4.80 23.17 -0.78
C THR A 523 3.78 24.27 -0.56
N GLU A 524 3.75 25.24 -1.49
CA GLU A 524 2.71 26.28 -1.66
C GLU A 524 2.58 27.32 -0.53
N GLU A 525 3.17 28.50 -0.75
CA GLU A 525 2.61 29.79 -0.28
C GLU A 525 3.25 30.94 -1.10
N TRP A 526 2.84 31.04 -2.38
CA TRP A 526 3.24 32.10 -3.33
C TRP A 526 2.01 32.59 -4.11
N ASP A 527 1.06 33.25 -3.41
CA ASP A 527 0.02 34.12 -4.01
C ASP A 527 -0.85 34.84 -2.93
N ALA A 528 -0.24 35.36 -1.87
CA ALA A 528 -0.93 36.09 -0.81
C ALA A 528 -0.55 37.59 -0.79
N PRO A 529 -1.51 38.53 -0.56
CA PRO A 529 -1.21 39.96 -0.56
C PRO A 529 -0.29 40.37 0.61
N PRO A 530 0.56 41.41 0.45
CA PRO A 530 1.78 41.59 1.28
C PRO A 530 1.57 41.77 2.79
N GLY A 531 0.36 42.11 3.24
CA GLY A 531 0.04 42.38 4.64
C GLY A 531 -0.09 41.12 5.51
N SER A 532 -0.69 40.04 5.02
CA SER A 532 -0.98 38.84 5.82
C SER A 532 0.27 37.99 6.06
N VAL A 533 1.11 37.87 5.02
CA VAL A 533 2.40 37.17 5.03
C VAL A 533 3.31 37.70 6.16
N LYS A 534 3.31 39.02 6.38
CA LYS A 534 4.13 39.69 7.40
C LYS A 534 3.76 39.32 8.85
N ALA A 535 2.50 38.94 9.11
CA ALA A 535 2.03 38.56 10.44
C ALA A 535 2.27 37.06 10.70
N SER A 536 1.94 36.18 9.74
CA SER A 536 2.15 34.73 9.85
C SER A 536 3.63 34.37 9.98
N LEU A 537 4.53 35.03 9.23
CA LEU A 537 5.97 34.83 9.34
C LEU A 537 6.50 35.26 10.71
N ARG A 538 6.06 36.42 11.23
CA ARG A 538 6.47 36.91 12.57
C ARG A 538 6.04 35.98 13.71
N ALA A 539 4.90 35.29 13.57
CA ALA A 539 4.45 34.31 14.56
C ALA A 539 5.25 33.00 14.48
N LYS A 540 5.40 32.42 13.27
CA LYS A 540 6.15 31.16 13.07
C LYS A 540 7.64 31.30 13.44
N PHE A 541 8.31 32.38 13.04
CA PHE A 541 9.72 32.60 13.40
C PHE A 541 9.94 32.90 14.89
N ARG A 542 8.90 33.35 15.63
CA ARG A 542 9.00 33.49 17.08
C ARG A 542 9.04 32.10 17.75
N ALA A 543 8.15 31.19 17.34
CA ALA A 543 8.15 29.81 17.79
C ALA A 543 9.43 29.05 17.41
N GLU A 544 9.98 29.25 16.20
CA GLU A 544 11.27 28.65 15.81
C GLU A 544 12.46 29.24 16.58
N ARG A 545 12.41 30.52 16.98
CA ARG A 545 13.40 31.12 17.89
C ARG A 545 13.32 30.53 19.29
N GLU A 546 12.12 30.41 19.83
CA GLU A 546 11.86 29.83 21.15
C GLU A 546 12.38 28.37 21.19
N ALA A 547 12.08 27.56 20.17
CA ALA A 547 12.63 26.20 20.05
C ALA A 547 14.17 26.16 19.89
N MET A 548 14.77 27.13 19.19
CA MET A 548 16.24 27.24 19.11
C MET A 548 16.90 27.76 20.40
N GLU A 549 16.18 28.50 21.24
CA GLU A 549 16.64 28.96 22.55
C GLU A 549 16.51 27.83 23.59
N GLU A 550 15.43 27.05 23.58
CA GLU A 550 15.28 25.81 24.36
C GLU A 550 16.34 24.74 24.01
N SER A 551 16.63 24.56 22.71
CA SER A 551 17.69 23.65 22.25
C SER A 551 19.09 24.09 22.68
N LYS A 552 19.30 25.38 22.98
CA LYS A 552 20.59 25.90 23.49
C LYS A 552 20.72 25.76 24.99
N THR A 553 19.62 25.86 25.75
CA THR A 553 19.66 25.64 27.21
C THR A 553 19.82 24.16 27.56
N THR A 554 19.26 23.22 26.79
CA THR A 554 19.50 21.77 26.97
C THR A 554 20.92 21.33 26.60
N ALA A 555 21.59 22.02 25.67
CA ALA A 555 23.00 21.78 25.35
C ALA A 555 24.00 22.42 26.33
N GLY A 556 23.51 23.13 27.36
CA GLY A 556 24.30 23.97 28.26
C GLY A 556 25.02 23.27 29.43
N PHE A 557 24.97 21.94 29.53
CA PHE A 557 25.72 21.18 30.55
C PHE A 557 26.70 20.21 29.89
N GLY A 558 28.00 20.48 30.04
CA GLY A 558 29.02 19.43 29.83
C GLY A 558 30.25 19.74 28.98
N LEU A 559 30.74 20.99 28.86
CA LEU A 559 32.09 21.25 28.35
C LEU A 559 32.85 22.25 29.23
N ARG A 560 33.88 21.77 29.93
CA ARG A 560 35.01 22.59 30.42
C ARG A 560 36.25 22.25 29.60
N ASP A 561 37.04 23.29 29.36
CA ASP A 561 38.20 23.35 28.48
C ASP A 561 39.44 22.58 29.02
N GLY A 562 40.43 22.28 28.17
CA GLY A 562 41.65 21.58 28.65
C GLY A 562 42.64 20.95 27.65
N SER A 563 43.04 21.67 26.59
CA SER A 563 44.38 21.62 25.95
C SER A 563 45.06 20.31 25.45
N LYS A 564 45.41 20.36 24.15
CA LYS A 564 46.60 19.79 23.45
C LYS A 564 47.41 18.64 24.10
N LYS A 565 47.51 17.53 23.36
CA LYS A 565 48.79 16.78 23.18
C LYS A 565 48.80 15.96 21.89
N ASP A 566 49.96 15.90 21.25
CA ASP A 566 50.19 15.17 19.99
C ASP A 566 50.06 13.66 20.16
N LEU A 567 49.52 12.98 19.12
CA LEU A 567 49.62 11.53 18.97
C LEU A 567 50.14 11.19 17.57
N SER A 568 51.43 10.87 17.53
CA SER A 568 52.10 10.31 16.36
C SER A 568 51.69 8.85 16.14
N TRP A 569 51.45 8.48 14.88
CA TRP A 569 51.12 7.11 14.51
C TRP A 569 52.36 6.22 14.57
N LYS A 570 52.38 5.25 15.50
CA LYS A 570 53.31 4.11 15.45
C LYS A 570 52.54 2.82 15.19
N LYS A 571 52.87 2.16 14.07
CA LYS A 571 52.48 0.78 13.76
C LYS A 571 52.85 -0.15 14.92
N ARG A 572 51.99 -1.14 15.20
CA ARG A 572 52.41 -2.42 15.81
C ARG A 572 51.80 -3.57 15.03
N GLU A 573 52.67 -4.54 14.73
CA GLU A 573 52.36 -5.79 14.03
C GLU A 573 51.91 -6.89 15.03
N PRO A 574 51.38 -8.03 14.54
CA PRO A 574 50.58 -8.93 15.36
C PRO A 574 51.43 -9.88 16.23
N VAL A 575 50.89 -10.23 17.41
CA VAL A 575 51.46 -11.26 18.29
C VAL A 575 50.81 -12.61 17.99
N LYS A 576 51.64 -13.61 17.71
CA LYS A 576 51.25 -15.01 17.52
C LYS A 576 50.79 -15.64 18.84
N GLN A 577 49.78 -16.50 18.81
CA GLN A 577 49.57 -17.52 19.83
C GLN A 577 49.95 -18.89 19.25
N GLN A 578 50.89 -19.56 19.92
CA GLN A 578 51.13 -21.00 19.79
C GLN A 578 50.51 -21.69 21.01
N GLY A 579 50.02 -22.91 20.82
CA GLY A 579 49.14 -23.57 21.80
C GLY A 579 49.86 -24.33 22.91
N TYR A 580 49.06 -24.98 23.75
CA TYR A 580 49.46 -26.14 24.56
C TYR A 580 48.27 -27.11 24.71
N GLN A 581 48.57 -28.41 24.80
CA GLN A 581 47.59 -29.50 24.82
C GLN A 581 47.24 -30.00 26.23
N ASN A 582 46.06 -30.63 26.34
CA ASN A 582 45.69 -31.75 27.22
C ASN A 582 46.03 -31.75 28.72
N ARG A 583 44.99 -31.95 29.54
CA ARG A 583 44.88 -33.11 30.47
C ARG A 583 43.47 -33.30 31.03
N SER A 584 43.11 -34.56 31.27
CA SER A 584 41.84 -35.07 31.81
C SER A 584 41.94 -35.44 33.30
N TRP A 585 40.91 -35.11 34.10
CA TRP A 585 40.48 -35.64 35.42
C TRP A 585 39.10 -34.97 35.76
N GLY A 586 38.29 -35.33 36.76
CA GLY A 586 38.29 -36.43 37.74
C GLY A 586 36.96 -36.39 38.55
N ALA A 587 36.40 -37.55 38.93
CA ALA A 587 35.09 -37.66 39.59
C ALA A 587 35.00 -37.22 41.08
N MET A 588 33.83 -36.63 41.46
CA MET A 588 33.09 -36.77 42.76
C MET A 588 33.74 -36.29 44.11
N PRO A 589 33.00 -36.20 45.26
CA PRO A 589 31.61 -35.75 45.50
C PRO A 589 31.35 -34.93 46.82
N ARG A 590 30.11 -34.41 46.99
CA ARG A 590 29.34 -34.11 48.26
C ARG A 590 29.91 -33.25 49.41
N GLN A 591 29.13 -32.25 49.86
CA GLN A 591 28.47 -32.20 51.19
C GLN A 591 27.39 -31.08 51.28
N GLY A 592 26.39 -31.23 52.16
CA GLY A 592 25.25 -30.30 52.36
C GLY A 592 25.43 -29.29 53.52
N PRO A 593 24.36 -28.60 53.99
CA PRO A 593 23.31 -29.26 54.78
C PRO A 593 21.84 -28.77 54.56
N VAL A 594 20.93 -29.19 55.45
CA VAL A 594 19.48 -29.37 55.25
C VAL A 594 18.61 -28.39 56.09
N SER A 595 17.35 -28.21 55.64
CA SER A 595 16.08 -28.10 56.43
C SER A 595 15.40 -26.71 56.48
N LYS A 596 14.07 -26.52 56.52
CA LYS A 596 12.86 -27.39 56.67
C LYS A 596 11.78 -26.94 55.64
N GLY A 597 10.87 -27.78 55.11
CA GLY A 597 9.57 -28.18 55.72
C GLY A 597 8.49 -27.08 55.52
N VAL A 598 7.25 -27.31 55.05
CA VAL A 598 6.30 -28.44 55.20
C VAL A 598 5.37 -28.51 53.96
N GLY A 599 4.76 -29.68 53.68
CA GLY A 599 3.67 -29.82 52.72
C GLY A 599 2.59 -30.83 53.13
N PHE A 600 1.41 -30.71 52.51
CA PHE A 600 0.29 -31.66 52.43
C PHE A 600 -0.29 -31.46 51.00
N GLY A 601 -0.68 -32.44 50.18
CA GLY A 601 -1.15 -33.81 50.44
C GLY A 601 -2.68 -33.82 50.58
N LEU A 602 -3.49 -34.61 49.86
CA LEU A 602 -3.23 -35.69 48.88
C LEU A 602 -4.59 -36.11 48.25
N LYS A 603 -4.58 -36.73 47.05
CA LYS A 603 -5.52 -37.76 46.52
C LYS A 603 -6.09 -37.49 45.11
N ALA A 604 -5.61 -38.29 44.15
CA ALA A 604 -6.43 -38.81 43.06
C ALA A 604 -6.90 -40.23 43.43
N ARG A 605 -8.04 -40.68 42.89
CA ARG A 605 -8.53 -42.07 42.99
C ARG A 605 -9.01 -42.50 41.60
N VAL A 606 -8.78 -43.77 41.28
CA VAL A 606 -8.89 -44.36 39.94
C VAL A 606 -10.20 -45.14 39.79
N ASP A 607 -10.77 -45.09 38.59
CA ASP A 607 -11.80 -45.91 37.90
C ASP A 607 -13.01 -46.47 38.65
N ARG A 608 -14.21 -46.24 38.09
CA ARG A 608 -14.91 -47.23 37.23
C ARG A 608 -16.19 -46.68 36.58
N ASP A 609 -16.60 -47.41 35.53
CA ASP A 609 -17.81 -47.31 34.68
C ASP A 609 -17.85 -46.16 33.65
#